data_AF-A0A7X6TM26-F1
#
_entry.id   AF-A0A7X6TM26-F1
#
_cell.length_a   1.000
_cell.length_b   1.000
_cell.length_c   1.000
_cell.angle_alpha   90.00
_cell.angle_beta   90.00
_cell.angle_gamma   90.00
#
_symmetry.space_group_name_H-M   'P 1'
#
loop_
_entity.id
_entity.type
_entity.pdbx_description
1 polymer ?
#
loop_
_entity_poly.entity_id
_entity_poly.type
_entity_poly.pdbx_seq_one_letter_code
_entity_poly.pdbx_strand_id
1 'polypeptide(L)'
;MQKIRGSFLIAIGSVLTIIASIFGVLIGIFLLRAERFWDVLSNAASELRGTYPVASFLFSMGEVFGFIIMAISVIVLLTGIMTFKRRQILRYWKFTLGFGLILFVIAFLVMIYDFAPIFIIPLIGPLLIIAGALLNNQQQKVASAKE
;
A
#
# COMPACT_ATOMS: atom_id res chain seq x y z
N MET A 1 -30.59 -11.95 -4.96
CA MET A 1 -29.28 -11.99 -4.25
C MET A 1 -29.29 -10.96 -3.14
N GLN A 2 -29.03 -11.34 -1.88
CA GLN A 2 -28.99 -10.41 -0.76
C GLN A 2 -27.76 -9.49 -0.88
N LYS A 3 -27.95 -8.17 -0.78
CA LYS A 3 -26.85 -7.20 -0.87
C LYS A 3 -25.88 -7.41 0.31
N ILE A 4 -24.59 -7.55 0.02
CA ILE A 4 -23.56 -7.74 1.06
C ILE A 4 -23.23 -6.40 1.69
N ARG A 5 -23.45 -6.29 3.01
CA ARG A 5 -23.39 -5.03 3.76
C ARG A 5 -22.01 -4.38 3.73
N GLY A 6 -20.95 -5.16 3.89
CA GLY A 6 -19.57 -4.67 3.88
C GLY A 6 -19.01 -4.39 2.48
N SER A 7 -19.71 -4.79 1.41
CA SER A 7 -19.19 -4.70 0.05
C SER A 7 -18.85 -3.27 -0.38
N PHE A 8 -19.59 -2.27 0.09
CA PHE A 8 -19.37 -0.87 -0.28
C PHE A 8 -18.10 -0.30 0.38
N LEU A 9 -17.92 -0.56 1.68
CA LEU A 9 -16.72 -0.11 2.42
C LEU A 9 -15.46 -0.78 1.88
N ILE A 10 -15.52 -2.09 1.61
CA ILE A 10 -14.41 -2.82 1.00
C ILE A 10 -14.08 -2.26 -0.39
N ALA A 11 -15.10 -1.87 -1.17
CA ALA A 11 -14.88 -1.27 -2.48
C ALA A 11 -14.09 0.03 -2.38
N ILE A 12 -14.54 0.97 -1.54
CA ILE A 12 -13.87 2.27 -1.35
C ILE A 12 -12.46 2.06 -0.83
N GLY A 13 -12.31 1.28 0.25
CA GLY A 13 -11.00 1.01 0.84
C GLY A 13 -10.02 0.38 -0.16
N SER A 14 -10.48 -0.60 -0.94
CA SER A 14 -9.63 -1.24 -1.96
C SER A 14 -9.26 -0.29 -3.10
N VAL A 15 -10.17 0.58 -3.54
CA VAL A 15 -9.87 1.58 -4.57
C VAL A 15 -8.82 2.57 -4.09
N LEU A 16 -8.94 3.08 -2.86
CA LEU A 16 -7.93 3.95 -2.26
C LEU A 16 -6.57 3.24 -2.17
N THR A 17 -6.55 1.98 -1.73
CA THR A 17 -5.33 1.18 -1.68
C THR A 17 -4.71 0.96 -3.07
N ILE A 18 -5.52 0.70 -4.10
CA ILE A 18 -5.05 0.53 -5.47
C ILE A 18 -4.42 1.84 -5.98
N ILE A 19 -5.09 2.98 -5.79
CA ILE A 19 -4.58 4.29 -6.18
C ILE A 19 -3.25 4.57 -5.46
N ALA A 20 -3.20 4.36 -4.14
CA ALA A 20 -1.97 4.54 -3.36
C ALA A 20 -0.83 3.62 -3.83
N SER A 21 -1.15 2.38 -4.21
CA SER A 21 -0.16 1.44 -4.74
C SER A 21 0.38 1.85 -6.10
N ILE A 22 -0.46 2.43 -6.97
CA ILE A 22 -0.01 3.00 -8.25
C ILE A 22 0.99 4.13 -7.99
N PHE A 23 0.68 5.04 -7.05
CA PHE A 23 1.62 6.08 -6.65
C PHE A 23 2.92 5.49 -6.06
N GLY A 24 2.83 4.45 -5.23
CA GLY A 24 4.01 3.75 -4.69
C GLY A 24 4.88 3.14 -5.79
N VAL A 25 4.29 2.51 -6.82
CA VAL A 25 5.02 2.02 -8.00
C VAL A 25 5.67 3.18 -8.75
N LEU A 26 4.96 4.28 -9.00
CA LEU A 26 5.51 5.45 -9.70
C LEU A 26 6.67 6.09 -8.92
N ILE A 27 6.56 6.19 -7.60
CA ILE A 27 7.64 6.67 -6.73
C ILE A 27 8.83 5.72 -6.78
N GLY A 28 8.61 4.41 -6.71
CA GLY A 28 9.68 3.42 -6.87
C GLY A 28 10.39 3.53 -8.21
N ILE A 29 9.64 3.68 -9.31
CA ILE A 29 10.22 3.91 -10.65
C ILE A 29 11.01 5.21 -10.68
N PHE A 30 10.48 6.28 -10.08
CA PHE A 30 11.15 7.57 -10.01
C PHE A 30 12.47 7.48 -9.25
N LEU A 31 12.50 6.82 -8.09
CA LEU A 31 13.74 6.63 -7.31
C LEU A 31 14.79 5.85 -8.10
N LEU A 32 14.40 4.76 -8.76
CA LEU A 32 15.29 3.99 -9.63
C LEU A 32 15.82 4.78 -10.85
N ARG A 33 15.02 5.73 -11.37
CA ARG A 33 15.42 6.55 -12.53
C ARG A 33 16.11 7.85 -12.17
N ALA A 34 15.86 8.40 -10.99
CA ALA A 34 16.48 9.62 -10.49
C ALA A 34 18.00 9.43 -10.42
N GLU A 35 18.47 8.28 -9.95
CA GLU A 35 19.90 7.95 -9.96
C GLU A 35 20.50 7.97 -11.37
N ARG A 36 19.82 7.40 -12.37
CA ARG A 36 20.29 7.44 -13.77
C ARG A 36 20.24 8.85 -14.39
N PHE A 37 19.23 9.65 -14.05
CA PHE A 37 19.10 11.03 -14.52
C PHE A 37 20.20 11.92 -13.93
N TRP A 38 20.51 11.72 -12.64
CA TRP A 38 21.63 12.38 -11.97
C TRP A 38 22.98 11.79 -12.35
N ASP A 39 23.08 10.53 -12.80
CA ASP A 39 24.30 9.99 -13.40
C ASP A 39 24.61 10.64 -14.75
N VAL A 40 23.60 10.93 -15.57
CA VAL A 40 23.79 11.72 -16.81
C VAL A 40 24.16 13.17 -16.50
N LEU A 41 23.60 13.76 -15.44
CA LEU A 41 24.00 15.10 -14.98
C LEU A 41 25.37 15.09 -14.28
N SER A 42 25.76 13.98 -13.63
CA SER A 42 27.04 13.82 -12.93
C SER A 42 28.17 13.33 -13.83
N ASN A 43 27.88 12.83 -15.03
CA ASN A 43 28.86 12.70 -16.10
C ASN A 43 29.33 14.08 -16.60
N ALA A 44 28.52 15.14 -16.42
CA ALA A 44 28.97 16.53 -16.55
C ALA A 44 29.65 17.07 -15.26
N ALA A 45 29.52 16.36 -14.13
CA ALA A 45 30.14 16.69 -12.84
C ALA A 45 31.20 15.65 -12.42
N SER A 46 31.81 14.95 -13.38
CA SER A 46 32.80 13.89 -13.16
C SER A 46 34.08 14.39 -12.47
N GLU A 47 34.24 15.70 -12.32
CA GLU A 47 35.32 16.32 -11.56
C GLU A 47 35.07 16.35 -10.03
N LEU A 48 33.86 16.10 -9.55
CA LEU A 48 33.50 16.19 -8.12
C LEU A 48 33.47 14.85 -7.37
N ARG A 49 33.55 13.71 -8.07
CA ARG A 49 33.48 12.35 -7.46
C ARG A 49 34.66 12.00 -6.56
N GLY A 50 35.76 12.76 -6.58
CA GLY A 50 36.88 12.60 -5.65
C GLY A 50 36.62 13.12 -4.23
N THR A 51 35.58 13.94 -4.03
CA THR A 51 35.48 14.82 -2.85
C THR A 51 34.46 14.35 -1.79
N TYR A 52 33.46 13.52 -2.14
CA TYR A 52 32.36 13.17 -1.21
C TYR A 52 31.94 11.67 -1.25
N PRO A 53 32.69 10.77 -0.58
CA PRO A 53 32.38 9.34 -0.54
C PRO A 53 31.04 9.01 0.15
N VAL A 54 30.59 9.81 1.11
CA VAL A 54 29.31 9.60 1.84
C VAL A 54 28.10 9.81 0.93
N ALA A 55 28.18 10.75 -0.01
CA ALA A 55 27.12 10.99 -0.98
C ALA A 55 26.94 9.76 -1.89
N SER A 56 28.05 9.18 -2.39
CA SER A 56 28.01 7.96 -3.22
C SER A 56 27.40 6.74 -2.52
N PHE A 57 27.60 6.60 -1.20
CA PHE A 57 27.01 5.52 -0.40
C PHE A 57 25.50 5.70 -0.22
N LEU A 58 25.04 6.92 0.09
CA LEU A 58 23.61 7.24 0.18
C LEU A 58 22.88 7.06 -1.16
N PHE A 59 23.56 7.35 -2.28
CA PHE A 59 23.03 7.10 -3.62
C PHE A 59 23.00 5.61 -3.98
N SER A 60 23.95 4.77 -3.53
CA SER A 60 23.87 3.31 -3.78
C SER A 60 22.71 2.60 -3.06
N MET A 61 22.18 3.22 -2.00
CA MET A 61 21.06 2.68 -1.23
C MET A 61 19.70 3.03 -1.84
N GLY A 62 19.60 4.11 -2.64
CA GLY A 62 18.35 4.56 -3.24
C GLY A 62 17.76 3.57 -4.24
N GLU A 63 18.61 2.86 -4.99
CA GLU A 63 18.19 1.78 -5.90
C GLU A 63 17.51 0.64 -5.14
N VAL A 64 18.11 0.24 -4.02
CA VAL A 64 17.59 -0.83 -3.15
C VAL A 64 16.26 -0.43 -2.55
N PHE A 65 16.15 0.80 -2.03
CA PHE A 65 14.89 1.32 -1.50
C PHE A 65 13.82 1.47 -2.59
N GLY A 66 14.17 1.95 -3.78
CA GLY A 66 13.27 2.09 -4.91
C GLY A 66 12.69 0.75 -5.36
N PHE A 67 13.54 -0.30 -5.42
CA PHE A 67 13.10 -1.66 -5.74
C PHE A 67 12.19 -2.25 -4.66
N ILE A 68 12.54 -2.10 -3.38
CA ILE A 68 11.73 -2.59 -2.25
C ILE A 68 10.35 -1.92 -2.25
N ILE A 69 10.29 -0.60 -2.37
CA ILE A 69 9.04 0.17 -2.42
C ILE A 69 8.19 -0.30 -3.60
N MET A 70 8.79 -0.48 -4.77
CA MET A 70 8.08 -0.98 -5.95
C MET A 70 7.53 -2.39 -5.73
N ALA A 71 8.35 -3.32 -5.24
CA ALA A 71 7.94 -4.71 -5.01
C ALA A 71 6.77 -4.80 -4.01
N ILE A 72 6.86 -4.07 -2.89
CA ILE A 72 5.77 -3.99 -1.91
C ILE A 72 4.52 -3.39 -2.55
N SER A 73 4.67 -2.31 -3.31
CA SER A 73 3.54 -1.64 -3.98
C SER A 73 2.82 -2.55 -4.97
N VAL A 74 3.56 -3.38 -5.73
CA VAL A 74 2.97 -4.37 -6.64
C VAL A 74 2.20 -5.44 -5.86
N ILE A 75 2.75 -5.93 -4.75
CA ILE A 75 2.05 -6.91 -3.91
C ILE A 75 0.77 -6.32 -3.34
N VAL A 76 0.81 -5.08 -2.83
CA VAL A 76 -0.35 -4.37 -2.29
C VAL A 76 -1.39 -4.09 -3.40
N LEU A 77 -0.94 -3.77 -4.61
CA LEU A 77 -1.82 -3.58 -5.77
C LEU A 77 -2.59 -4.87 -6.10
N LEU A 78 -1.88 -5.99 -6.22
CA LEU A 78 -2.47 -7.30 -6.55
C LEU A 78 -3.47 -7.75 -5.48
N THR A 79 -3.08 -7.65 -4.21
CA THR A 79 -3.94 -8.01 -3.08
C THR A 79 -5.12 -7.05 -2.92
N GLY A 80 -4.95 -5.76 -3.22
CA GLY A 80 -6.02 -4.77 -3.31
C GLY A 80 -7.04 -5.12 -4.40
N ILE A 81 -6.59 -5.51 -5.59
CA ILE A 81 -7.46 -5.98 -6.68
C ILE A 81 -8.20 -7.26 -6.28
N MET A 82 -7.52 -8.23 -5.66
CA MET A 82 -8.16 -9.46 -5.18
C MET A 82 -9.22 -9.16 -4.12
N THR A 83 -8.93 -8.25 -3.20
CA THR A 83 -9.88 -7.80 -2.17
C THR A 83 -11.09 -7.12 -2.78
N PHE A 84 -10.87 -6.24 -3.77
CA PHE A 84 -11.95 -5.60 -4.53
C PHE A 84 -12.83 -6.63 -5.24
N LYS A 85 -12.25 -7.61 -5.94
CA LYS A 85 -13.01 -8.66 -6.65
C LYS A 85 -13.81 -9.53 -5.69
N ARG A 86 -13.26 -9.88 -4.52
CA ARG A 86 -13.88 -10.77 -3.53
C ARG A 86 -14.88 -10.08 -2.60
N ARG A 87 -15.07 -8.76 -2.70
CA ARG A 87 -15.97 -7.97 -1.84
C ARG A 87 -17.42 -8.46 -1.76
N GLN A 88 -17.88 -9.14 -2.82
CA GLN A 88 -19.23 -9.68 -2.95
C GLN A 88 -19.36 -11.15 -2.50
N ILE A 89 -18.37 -11.69 -1.79
CA ILE A 89 -18.40 -13.08 -1.35
C ILE A 89 -18.11 -13.11 0.15
N LEU A 90 -19.11 -13.49 0.95
CA LEU A 90 -19.01 -13.52 2.41
C LEU A 90 -17.89 -14.44 2.89
N ARG A 91 -17.69 -15.61 2.25
CA ARG A 91 -16.68 -16.62 2.63
C ARG A 91 -15.25 -16.06 2.73
N TYR A 92 -14.91 -15.02 1.98
CA TYR A 92 -13.56 -14.46 1.95
C TYR A 92 -13.33 -13.32 2.97
N TRP A 93 -14.25 -13.10 3.92
CA TRP A 93 -14.11 -12.05 4.93
C TRP A 93 -12.79 -12.14 5.72
N LYS A 94 -12.29 -13.34 6.01
CA LYS A 94 -11.02 -13.55 6.74
C LYS A 94 -9.82 -13.00 5.96
N PHE A 95 -9.79 -13.24 4.64
CA PHE A 95 -8.74 -12.73 3.77
C PHE A 95 -8.78 -11.20 3.72
N THR A 96 -9.97 -10.63 3.52
CA THR A 96 -10.15 -9.17 3.49
C THR A 96 -9.75 -8.52 4.81
N LEU A 97 -10.11 -9.13 5.95
CA LEU A 97 -9.75 -8.65 7.27
C LEU A 97 -8.23 -8.72 7.52
N GLY A 98 -7.61 -9.86 7.19
CA GLY A 98 -6.15 -10.02 7.33
C GLY A 98 -5.38 -9.01 6.50
N PHE A 99 -5.77 -8.81 5.25
CA PHE A 99 -5.17 -7.80 4.38
C PHE A 99 -5.33 -6.38 4.95
N GLY A 100 -6.54 -6.02 5.38
CA GLY A 100 -6.81 -4.72 6.00
C GLY A 100 -5.97 -4.49 7.27
N LEU A 101 -5.79 -5.51 8.12
CA LEU A 101 -4.95 -5.43 9.31
C LEU A 101 -3.47 -5.23 8.98
N ILE A 102 -2.93 -5.96 7.99
CA ILE A 102 -1.53 -5.79 7.56
C ILE A 102 -1.30 -4.34 7.10
N LEU A 103 -2.19 -3.81 6.25
CA LEU A 103 -2.07 -2.44 5.79
C LEU A 103 -2.24 -1.43 6.92
N PHE A 104 -3.15 -1.69 7.87
CA PHE A 104 -3.33 -0.85 9.03
C PHE A 104 -2.06 -0.79 9.87
N VAL A 105 -1.43 -1.93 10.17
CA VAL A 105 -0.17 -1.96 10.94
C VAL A 105 0.92 -1.19 10.23
N ILE A 106 1.09 -1.37 8.90
CA ILE A 106 2.09 -0.64 8.13
C ILE A 106 1.83 0.87 8.19
N ALA A 107 0.60 1.30 7.88
CA ALA A 107 0.24 2.72 7.89
C ALA A 107 0.35 3.34 9.29
N PHE A 108 0.02 2.56 10.33
CA PHE A 108 0.10 3.00 11.72
C PHE A 108 1.55 3.17 12.18
N LEU A 109 2.44 2.25 11.82
CA LEU A 109 3.87 2.37 12.10
C LEU A 109 4.48 3.60 11.41
N VAL A 110 4.09 3.87 10.16
CA VAL A 110 4.52 5.08 9.44
C VAL A 110 4.02 6.35 10.13
N MET A 111 2.76 6.35 10.58
CA MET A 111 2.19 7.50 11.31
C MET A 111 2.93 7.77 12.62
N ILE A 112 3.29 6.74 13.39
CA ILE A 112 4.05 6.90 14.64
C ILE A 112 5.46 7.41 14.37
N TYR A 113 6.09 7.01 13.27
CA TYR A 113 7.47 7.39 12.97
C TYR A 113 7.63 8.91 12.76
N ASP A 114 6.67 9.57 12.11
CA ASP A 114 6.81 10.98 11.69
C ASP A 114 5.81 11.92 12.41
N PHE A 115 4.95 11.40 13.31
CA PHE A 115 4.02 12.13 14.18
C PHE A 115 3.22 13.29 13.55
N ALA A 116 3.05 13.30 12.23
CA ALA A 116 2.30 14.36 11.55
C ALA A 116 0.82 13.95 11.36
N PRO A 117 -0.15 14.85 11.65
CA PRO A 117 -1.58 14.56 11.47
C PRO A 117 -1.97 14.17 10.05
N ILE A 118 -1.18 14.57 9.05
CA ILE A 118 -1.41 14.24 7.64
C ILE A 118 -1.30 12.72 7.37
N PHE A 119 -0.58 12.00 8.23
CA PHE A 119 -0.42 10.53 8.16
C PHE A 119 -1.61 9.74 8.71
N ILE A 120 -2.69 10.40 9.13
CA ILE A 120 -3.97 9.75 9.42
C ILE A 120 -4.67 9.32 8.11
N ILE A 121 -4.47 10.06 7.02
CA ILE A 121 -5.15 9.79 5.73
C ILE A 121 -4.83 8.37 5.20
N PRO A 122 -3.57 7.88 5.22
CA PRO A 122 -3.23 6.50 4.88
C PRO A 122 -3.97 5.41 5.68
N LEU A 123 -4.46 5.70 6.89
CA LEU A 123 -5.20 4.73 7.71
C LEU A 123 -6.65 4.54 7.26
N ILE A 124 -7.23 5.48 6.52
CA ILE A 124 -8.63 5.46 6.11
C ILE A 124 -8.93 4.23 5.25
N GLY A 125 -8.09 3.96 4.23
CA GLY A 125 -8.26 2.81 3.33
C GLY A 125 -8.30 1.48 4.10
N PRO A 126 -7.26 1.16 4.90
CA PRO A 126 -7.22 -0.03 5.75
C PRO A 126 -8.41 -0.15 6.70
N LEU A 127 -8.81 0.94 7.36
CA LEU A 127 -9.95 0.95 8.28
C LEU A 127 -11.27 0.62 7.59
N LEU A 128 -11.50 1.16 6.39
CA LEU A 128 -12.69 0.84 5.60
C LEU A 128 -12.73 -0.64 5.18
N ILE A 129 -11.57 -1.22 4.83
CA ILE A 129 -11.45 -2.64 4.51
C ILE A 129 -11.78 -3.50 5.75
N ILE A 130 -11.23 -3.15 6.91
CA ILE A 130 -11.48 -3.87 8.18
C ILE A 130 -12.96 -3.78 8.56
N ALA A 131 -13.54 -2.58 8.58
CA ALA A 131 -14.94 -2.35 8.92
C ALA A 131 -15.87 -3.14 7.99
N GLY A 132 -15.62 -3.10 6.68
CA GLY A 132 -16.38 -3.87 5.71
C GLY A 132 -16.24 -5.39 5.90
N ALA A 133 -15.04 -5.88 6.24
CA ALA A 133 -14.83 -7.30 6.54
C ALA A 133 -15.58 -7.76 7.80
N LEU A 134 -15.62 -6.92 8.85
CA LEU A 134 -16.36 -7.19 10.08
C LEU A 134 -17.87 -7.26 9.81
N LEU A 135 -18.42 -6.36 8.99
CA LEU A 135 -19.83 -6.41 8.58
C LEU A 135 -20.14 -7.69 7.79
N ASN A 136 -19.23 -8.14 6.93
CA ASN A 136 -19.40 -9.40 6.20
C ASN A 136 -19.40 -10.61 7.15
N ASN A 137 -18.53 -10.63 8.17
CA ASN A 137 -18.53 -11.68 9.20
C ASN A 137 -19.86 -11.72 9.97
N GLN A 138 -20.37 -10.56 10.40
CA GLN A 138 -21.67 -10.47 11.08
C GLN A 138 -22.80 -10.97 10.20
N GLN A 139 -22.84 -10.58 8.92
CA GLN A 139 -23.85 -11.04 7.98
C GLN A 139 -23.78 -12.56 7.75
N GLN A 140 -22.58 -13.13 7.67
CA GLN A 140 -22.42 -14.57 7.52
C GLN A 140 -22.96 -15.34 8.72
N LYS A 141 -22.68 -14.88 9.94
CA LYS A 141 -23.20 -15.51 11.18
C LYS A 141 -24.72 -15.49 11.25
N VAL A 142 -25.35 -14.39 10.84
CA VAL A 142 -26.82 -14.27 10.80
C VAL A 142 -27.41 -15.20 9.74
N ALA A 143 -26.75 -15.36 8.58
CA ALA A 143 -27.21 -16.27 7.54
C ALA A 143 -27.14 -17.73 8.00
N SER A 144 -26.04 -18.16 8.63
CA SER A 144 -25.88 -19.53 9.13
C SER A 144 -26.78 -19.86 10.32
N ALA A 145 -27.29 -18.86 11.04
CA ALA A 145 -28.21 -19.07 12.16
C ALA A 145 -29.68 -19.22 11.72
N LYS A 146 -29.98 -19.02 10.44
CA LYS A 146 -31.31 -19.15 9.84
C LYS A 146 -31.47 -20.45 9.04
N GLU A 147 -30.40 -21.20 8.84
CA GLU A 147 -30.37 -22.56 8.30
C GLU A 147 -30.49 -23.57 9.45
#